data_AF-A0A961VBR0-F1
#
_entry.id   AF-A0A961VBR0-F1
#
_cell.length_a   1.000
_cell.length_b   1.000
_cell.length_c   1.000
_cell.angle_alpha   90.00
_cell.angle_beta   90.00
_cell.angle_gamma   90.00
#
_symmetry.space_group_name_H-M   'P 1'
#
loop_
_entity.id
_entity.type
_entity.pdbx_description
1 polymer ?
#
loop_
_entity_poly.entity_id
_entity_poly.type
_entity_poly.pdbx_seq_one_letter_code
_entity_poly.pdbx_strand_id
1 'polypeptide(L)'
;MPLLASASLHVDTPDETEARAILDRFVAAEGLEVSRVGWEPYPKLGPHSRLNFVVTVPDDPDAAAAAIDEIVTAVVGPALAAAGHVLDDAGKGWRSYERIVQRHETGFALAEANWLQIVFDSRQGAQRQLKGYAASLPPRGDGAIGLRGDGSA
;
A
#
# COMPACT_ATOMS: atom_id res chain seq x y z
N MET A 1 -12.11 10.89 13.41
CA MET A 1 -11.33 9.64 13.65
C MET A 1 -10.71 9.29 12.32
N PRO A 2 -9.38 9.12 12.22
CA PRO A 2 -8.74 8.89 10.93
C PRO A 2 -9.34 7.69 10.21
N LEU A 3 -9.42 7.80 8.88
CA LEU A 3 -9.85 6.71 8.01
C LEU A 3 -8.67 5.76 7.78
N LEU A 4 -9.00 4.53 7.38
CA LEU A 4 -8.01 3.56 6.90
C LEU A 4 -8.15 3.41 5.39
N ALA A 5 -7.01 3.29 4.73
CA ALA A 5 -6.89 2.84 3.34
C ALA A 5 -6.16 1.48 3.31
N SER A 6 -6.63 0.58 2.45
CA SER A 6 -5.91 -0.66 2.13
C SER A 6 -5.04 -0.42 0.91
N ALA A 7 -3.81 -0.88 0.94
CA ALA A 7 -2.88 -0.79 -0.17
C ALA A 7 -2.26 -2.14 -0.51
N SER A 8 -1.95 -2.34 -1.78
CA SER A 8 -1.23 -3.49 -2.30
C SER A 8 -0.10 -3.01 -3.20
N LEU A 9 1.13 -3.39 -2.87
CA LEU A 9 2.34 -3.08 -3.63
C LEU A 9 2.94 -4.37 -4.15
N HIS A 10 3.19 -4.43 -5.45
CA HIS A 10 3.93 -5.55 -6.05
C HIS A 10 5.35 -5.12 -6.36
N VAL A 11 6.32 -5.91 -5.93
CA VAL A 11 7.75 -5.63 -6.09
C VAL A 11 8.48 -6.78 -6.78
N ASP A 12 9.54 -6.44 -7.51
CA ASP A 12 10.39 -7.33 -8.30
C ASP A 12 11.44 -8.03 -7.43
N THR A 13 10.97 -8.73 -6.40
CA THR A 13 11.78 -9.64 -5.60
C THR A 13 10.89 -10.73 -5.00
N PRO A 14 11.31 -12.00 -4.97
CA PRO A 14 10.57 -13.07 -4.31
C PRO A 14 10.88 -13.16 -2.81
N ASP A 15 11.86 -12.40 -2.30
CA ASP A 15 12.30 -12.45 -0.91
C ASP A 15 11.47 -11.52 -0.02
N GLU A 16 10.94 -12.05 1.08
CA GLU A 16 10.13 -11.27 2.02
C GLU A 16 10.92 -10.13 2.66
N THR A 17 12.19 -10.36 2.99
CA THR A 17 13.02 -9.38 3.68
C THR A 17 13.31 -8.20 2.77
N GLU A 18 13.68 -8.47 1.52
CA GLU A 18 13.91 -7.45 0.49
C GLU A 18 12.61 -6.69 0.15
N ALA A 19 11.49 -7.41 -0.01
CA ALA A 19 10.19 -6.79 -0.25
C ALA A 19 9.79 -5.83 0.88
N ARG A 20 9.97 -6.24 2.14
CA ARG A 20 9.72 -5.39 3.31
C ARG A 20 10.66 -4.19 3.36
N ALA A 21 11.95 -4.37 3.05
CA ALA A 21 12.91 -3.28 3.00
C ALA A 21 12.55 -2.23 1.92
N ILE A 22 12.02 -2.65 0.77
CA ILE A 22 11.48 -1.75 -0.25
C ILE A 22 10.31 -0.94 0.31
N LEU A 23 9.34 -1.59 0.96
CA LEU A 23 8.21 -0.91 1.59
C LEU A 23 8.65 0.05 2.70
N ASP A 24 9.59 -0.35 3.55
CA ASP A 24 10.04 0.49 4.67
C ASP A 24 10.74 1.76 4.19
N ARG A 25 11.56 1.68 3.12
CA ARG A 25 12.14 2.86 2.48
C ARG A 25 11.06 3.80 1.96
N PHE A 26 10.04 3.25 1.30
CA PHE A 26 8.92 4.03 0.78
C PHE A 26 8.12 4.71 1.90
N VAL A 27 7.75 3.95 2.92
CA VAL A 27 6.98 4.47 4.07
C VAL A 27 7.77 5.56 4.81
N ALA A 28 9.08 5.39 4.97
CA ALA A 28 9.93 6.39 5.61
C ALA A 28 10.07 7.67 4.76
N ALA A 29 10.18 7.56 3.44
CA ALA A 29 10.30 8.70 2.53
C ALA A 29 9.05 9.57 2.54
N GLU A 30 7.86 8.94 2.53
CA GLU A 30 6.58 9.64 2.45
C GLU A 30 5.92 9.89 3.81
N GLY A 31 6.56 9.49 4.91
CA GLY A 31 6.03 9.67 6.27
C GLY A 31 4.71 8.92 6.51
N LEU A 32 4.52 7.75 5.89
CA LEU A 32 3.24 7.03 5.97
C LEU A 32 3.07 6.33 7.32
N GLU A 33 1.88 6.45 7.88
CA GLU A 33 1.53 5.70 9.08
C GLU A 33 0.99 4.31 8.68
N VAL A 34 1.90 3.34 8.59
CA VAL A 34 1.58 1.93 8.28
C VAL A 34 1.71 1.08 9.54
N SER A 35 0.61 0.46 9.97
CA SER A 35 0.56 -0.33 11.22
C SER A 35 0.58 -1.84 10.99
N ARG A 36 0.24 -2.30 9.79
CA ARG A 36 -0.02 -3.71 9.47
C ARG A 36 0.45 -4.03 8.06
N VAL A 37 1.18 -5.14 7.91
CA VAL A 37 1.76 -5.57 6.62
C VAL A 37 1.76 -7.09 6.50
N GLY A 38 0.97 -7.60 5.57
CA GLY A 38 1.07 -8.97 5.07
C GLY A 38 1.99 -9.06 3.86
N TRP A 39 2.69 -10.19 3.73
CA TRP A 39 3.50 -10.52 2.58
C TRP A 39 3.06 -11.88 2.03
N GLU A 40 3.14 -12.03 0.72
CA GLU A 40 3.03 -13.33 0.05
C GLU A 40 3.82 -13.34 -1.27
N PRO A 41 4.31 -14.52 -1.70
CA PRO A 41 4.92 -14.67 -3.02
C PRO A 41 3.87 -14.47 -4.12
N TYR A 42 4.26 -13.80 -5.21
CA TYR A 42 3.37 -13.47 -6.32
C TYR A 42 3.92 -13.98 -7.67
N PRO A 43 3.77 -15.28 -7.98
CA PRO A 43 4.41 -15.91 -9.14
C PRO A 43 3.79 -15.52 -10.49
N LYS A 44 2.62 -14.86 -10.50
CA LYS A 44 1.87 -14.55 -11.74
C LYS A 44 2.61 -13.62 -12.71
N LEU A 45 3.56 -12.84 -12.20
CA LEU A 45 4.33 -11.87 -12.99
C LEU A 45 5.85 -12.18 -13.01
N GLY A 46 6.27 -13.32 -12.46
CA GLY A 46 7.69 -13.64 -12.24
C GLY A 46 7.99 -13.90 -10.75
N PRO A 47 9.28 -13.95 -10.35
CA PRO A 47 9.68 -14.10 -8.95
C PRO A 47 9.43 -12.80 -8.17
N HIS A 48 8.16 -12.42 -8.01
CA HIS A 48 7.76 -11.17 -7.37
C HIS A 48 7.13 -11.42 -5.99
N SER A 49 6.96 -10.35 -5.23
CA SER A 49 6.26 -10.33 -3.96
C SER A 49 5.07 -9.38 -4.01
N ARG A 50 4.03 -9.70 -3.23
CA ARG A 50 2.92 -8.81 -2.96
C ARG A 50 2.91 -8.45 -1.48
N LEU A 51 2.89 -7.15 -1.20
CA LEU A 51 2.75 -6.59 0.14
C LEU A 51 1.36 -5.98 0.26
N ASN A 52 0.56 -6.47 1.19
CA ASN A 52 -0.74 -5.88 1.53
C ASN A 52 -0.60 -5.14 2.86
N PHE A 53 -0.91 -3.85 2.89
CA PHE A 53 -0.71 -3.03 4.06
C PHE A 53 -1.82 -2.02 4.26
N VAL A 54 -1.94 -1.52 5.48
CA VAL A 54 -2.98 -0.56 5.86
C VAL A 54 -2.33 0.75 6.26
N VAL A 55 -2.82 1.84 5.66
CA VAL A 55 -2.34 3.20 5.87
C VAL A 55 -3.41 3.99 6.60
N THR A 56 -3.01 4.77 7.60
CA THR A 56 -3.88 5.78 8.22
C THR A 56 -3.93 7.01 7.30
N VAL A 57 -5.13 7.48 6.97
CA VAL A 57 -5.36 8.68 6.14
C VAL A 57 -6.28 9.67 6.88
N PRO A 58 -6.32 10.96 6.46
CA PRO A 58 -7.22 11.95 7.04
C PRO A 58 -8.67 11.46 7.18
N ASP A 59 -9.40 12.02 8.14
CA ASP A 59 -10.80 11.61 8.39
C ASP A 59 -11.82 12.27 7.48
N ASP A 60 -11.45 13.41 6.87
CA ASP A 60 -12.17 14.01 5.77
C ASP A 60 -11.92 13.23 4.46
N PRO A 61 -12.97 12.77 3.75
CA PRO A 61 -12.81 11.96 2.54
C PRO A 61 -12.09 12.67 1.39
N ASP A 62 -12.18 14.00 1.29
CA ASP A 62 -11.56 14.78 0.22
C ASP A 62 -10.06 14.91 0.50
N ALA A 63 -9.71 15.21 1.76
CA ALA A 63 -8.32 15.18 2.23
C ALA A 63 -7.71 13.77 2.14
N ALA A 64 -8.49 12.71 2.40
CA ALA A 64 -8.04 11.33 2.23
C ALA A 64 -7.72 10.98 0.77
N ALA A 65 -8.57 11.40 -0.17
CA ALA A 65 -8.33 11.25 -1.60
C ALA A 65 -7.06 11.99 -2.04
N ALA A 66 -6.88 13.24 -1.59
CA ALA A 66 -5.69 14.04 -1.87
C ALA A 66 -4.41 13.39 -1.31
N ALA A 67 -4.42 12.92 -0.07
CA ALA A 67 -3.30 12.22 0.53
C ALA A 67 -2.94 10.93 -0.24
N ILE A 68 -3.94 10.20 -0.73
CA ILE A 68 -3.69 9.02 -1.57
C ILE A 68 -3.08 9.39 -2.91
N ASP A 69 -3.48 10.52 -3.51
CA ASP A 69 -2.87 10.99 -4.76
C ASP A 69 -1.40 11.39 -4.59
N GLU A 70 -1.06 11.97 -3.44
CA GLU A 70 0.34 12.24 -3.07
C GLU A 70 1.15 10.94 -2.96
N ILE A 71 0.62 9.94 -2.23
CA ILE A 71 1.22 8.60 -2.09
C ILE A 71 1.44 7.95 -3.46
N VAL A 72 0.41 7.94 -4.32
CA VAL A 72 0.50 7.34 -5.67
C VAL A 72 1.53 8.07 -6.51
N THR A 73 1.53 9.40 -6.49
CA THR A 73 2.50 10.22 -7.23
C THR A 73 3.93 9.95 -6.78
N ALA A 74 4.16 9.73 -5.48
CA ALA A 74 5.47 9.37 -4.96
C ALA A 74 5.96 7.99 -5.41
N VAL A 75 5.07 7.00 -5.56
CA VAL A 75 5.44 5.64 -5.99
C VAL A 75 5.70 5.57 -7.50
N VAL A 76 4.82 6.17 -8.30
CA VAL A 76 4.77 5.94 -9.75
C VAL A 76 5.17 7.15 -10.57
N GLY A 77 5.36 8.32 -9.95
CA GLY A 77 5.56 9.59 -10.65
C GLY A 77 4.24 10.19 -11.19
N PRO A 78 4.22 11.50 -11.49
CA PRO A 78 3.00 12.24 -11.81
C PRO A 78 2.34 11.78 -13.12
N ALA A 79 3.13 11.35 -14.11
CA ALA A 79 2.61 10.90 -15.40
C ALA A 79 1.79 9.61 -15.27
N LEU A 80 2.28 8.64 -14.49
CA LEU A 80 1.59 7.37 -14.26
C LEU A 80 0.45 7.52 -13.25
N ALA A 81 0.56 8.42 -12.27
CA ALA A 81 -0.51 8.70 -11.32
C ALA A 81 -1.78 9.22 -12.01
N ALA A 82 -1.62 10.05 -13.05
CA ALA A 82 -2.72 10.57 -13.87
C ALA A 82 -3.38 9.50 -14.76
N ALA A 83 -2.69 8.38 -15.04
CA ALA A 83 -3.23 7.25 -15.80
C ALA A 83 -4.05 6.27 -14.94
N GLY A 84 -4.02 6.41 -13.61
CA GLY A 84 -4.78 5.57 -12.70
C GLY A 84 -6.29 5.83 -12.77
N HIS A 85 -7.09 4.81 -12.46
CA HIS A 85 -8.56 4.93 -12.40
C HIS A 85 -9.03 5.38 -11.02
N VAL A 86 -10.08 6.21 -10.99
CA VAL A 86 -10.77 6.67 -9.77
C VAL A 86 -12.19 6.12 -9.76
N LEU A 87 -12.60 5.50 -8.66
CA LEU A 87 -14.00 5.21 -8.39
C LEU A 87 -14.51 6.26 -7.41
N ASP A 88 -15.50 7.07 -7.80
CA ASP A 88 -16.20 7.99 -6.89
C ASP A 88 -17.72 7.76 -7.00
N ASP A 89 -18.41 7.74 -5.86
CA ASP A 89 -19.88 7.74 -5.77
C ASP A 89 -20.31 8.90 -4.86
N ALA A 90 -20.22 10.12 -5.39
CA ALA A 90 -20.52 11.35 -4.66
C ALA A 90 -22.02 11.56 -4.33
N GLY A 91 -22.90 10.56 -4.55
CA GLY A 91 -24.35 10.73 -4.43
C GLY A 91 -24.96 10.43 -3.06
N LYS A 92 -24.20 9.87 -2.10
CA LYS A 92 -24.79 9.21 -0.91
C LYS A 92 -24.21 9.65 0.44
N GLY A 93 -23.47 10.75 0.49
CA GLY A 93 -22.88 11.28 1.73
C GLY A 93 -21.68 10.47 2.25
N TRP A 94 -21.13 9.57 1.44
CA TRP A 94 -19.88 8.86 1.66
C TRP A 94 -19.07 8.89 0.36
N ARG A 95 -17.76 8.61 0.44
CA ARG A 95 -16.89 8.44 -0.72
C ARG A 95 -16.18 7.10 -0.62
N SER A 96 -16.20 6.36 -1.71
CA SER A 96 -15.17 5.35 -1.98
C SER A 96 -14.16 5.99 -2.90
N TYR A 97 -12.94 5.50 -2.84
CA TYR A 97 -11.87 5.94 -3.70
C TYR A 97 -10.94 4.78 -3.91
N GLU A 98 -10.53 4.63 -5.15
CA GLU A 98 -9.55 3.64 -5.55
C GLU A 98 -8.59 4.32 -6.51
N ARG A 99 -7.32 3.99 -6.39
CA ARG A 99 -6.30 4.26 -7.40
C ARG A 99 -5.57 2.95 -7.68
N ILE A 100 -5.48 2.61 -8.96
CA ILE A 100 -4.72 1.47 -9.46
C ILE A 100 -3.75 1.99 -10.51
N VAL A 101 -2.46 1.68 -10.37
CA VAL A 101 -1.43 2.01 -11.34
C VAL A 101 -0.62 0.75 -11.65
N GLN A 102 -0.40 0.48 -12.94
CA GLN A 102 0.34 -0.67 -13.44
C GLN A 102 1.51 -0.20 -14.31
N ARG A 103 2.65 -0.90 -14.21
CA ARG A 103 3.87 -0.62 -14.97
C ARG A 103 3.75 -1.08 -16.43
N HIS A 104 2.97 -0.38 -17.23
CA HIS A 104 3.14 -0.38 -18.67
C HIS A 104 3.76 0.96 -19.05
N GLU A 105 5.03 0.92 -19.50
CA GLU A 105 5.73 2.04 -20.16
C GLU A 105 6.37 3.09 -19.22
N THR A 106 7.68 2.93 -18.99
CA THR A 106 8.64 3.89 -18.38
C THR A 106 8.55 4.19 -16.87
N GLY A 107 9.61 3.76 -16.14
CA GLY A 107 10.08 4.18 -14.81
C GLY A 107 9.05 4.54 -13.72
N PHE A 108 8.63 3.56 -12.90
CA PHE A 108 8.15 3.87 -11.54
C PHE A 108 9.25 4.63 -10.80
N ALA A 109 8.88 5.60 -9.95
CA ALA A 109 9.83 6.28 -9.07
C ALA A 109 10.44 5.29 -8.07
N LEU A 110 9.65 4.29 -7.64
CA LEU A 110 10.13 3.09 -6.97
C LEU A 110 10.50 2.03 -8.01
N ALA A 111 11.77 1.95 -8.39
CA ALA A 111 12.24 1.15 -9.54
C ALA A 111 11.88 -0.35 -9.47
N GLU A 112 11.79 -0.88 -8.25
CA GLU A 112 11.47 -2.27 -7.95
C GLU A 112 9.95 -2.54 -7.98
N ALA A 113 9.10 -1.51 -8.05
CA ALA A 113 7.66 -1.68 -8.05
C ALA A 113 7.08 -1.87 -9.46
N ASN A 114 6.08 -2.75 -9.55
CA ASN A 114 5.41 -3.11 -10.80
C ASN A 114 3.91 -2.76 -10.81
N TRP A 115 3.33 -2.61 -9.62
CA TRP A 115 1.92 -2.34 -9.42
C TRP A 115 1.75 -1.66 -8.07
N LEU A 116 0.91 -0.62 -8.02
CA LEU A 116 0.34 -0.09 -6.79
C LEU A 116 -1.19 -0.03 -6.90
N GLN A 117 -1.87 -0.52 -5.88
CA GLN A 117 -3.29 -0.26 -5.65
C GLN A 117 -3.47 0.31 -4.25
N ILE A 118 -4.31 1.32 -4.12
CA ILE A 118 -4.70 1.88 -2.83
C ILE A 118 -6.18 2.29 -2.87
N VAL A 119 -6.91 1.87 -1.84
CA VAL A 119 -8.37 1.96 -1.77
C VAL A 119 -8.77 2.48 -0.40
N PHE A 120 -9.65 3.47 -0.34
CA PHE A 120 -10.38 3.81 0.88
C PHE A 120 -11.88 3.83 0.64
N ASP A 121 -12.63 3.67 1.74
CA ASP A 121 -14.07 3.76 1.73
C ASP A 121 -14.56 4.38 3.04
N SER A 122 -15.20 5.54 3.00
CA SER A 122 -15.59 6.26 4.22
C SER A 122 -16.84 5.69 4.90
N ARG A 123 -17.52 4.70 4.30
CA ARG A 123 -18.68 4.05 4.96
C ARG A 123 -18.23 3.39 6.25
N GLN A 124 -18.96 3.64 7.34
CA GLN A 124 -18.65 3.05 8.65
C GLN A 124 -18.57 1.52 8.60
N GLY A 125 -19.44 0.87 7.81
CA GLY A 125 -19.41 -0.58 7.58
C GLY A 125 -18.10 -1.05 6.94
N ALA A 126 -17.64 -0.37 5.90
CA ALA A 126 -16.39 -0.68 5.22
C ALA A 126 -15.17 -0.43 6.13
N GLN A 127 -15.16 0.69 6.86
CA GLN A 127 -14.11 0.98 7.85
C GLN A 127 -14.04 -0.07 8.96
N ARG A 128 -15.18 -0.60 9.44
CA ARG A 128 -15.18 -1.72 10.40
C ARG A 128 -14.60 -2.99 9.80
N GLN A 129 -14.94 -3.31 8.56
CA GLN A 129 -14.39 -4.47 7.86
C GLN A 129 -12.88 -4.33 7.66
N LEU A 130 -12.41 -3.16 7.22
CA LEU A 130 -11.00 -2.87 7.04
C LEU A 130 -10.22 -2.94 8.36
N LYS A 131 -10.78 -2.45 9.48
CA LYS A 131 -10.19 -2.65 10.81
C LYS A 131 -10.08 -4.13 11.19
N GLY A 132 -11.09 -4.93 10.87
CA GLY A 132 -11.05 -6.38 11.06
C GLY A 132 -9.97 -7.06 10.21
N TYR A 133 -9.87 -6.68 8.94
CA TYR A 133 -8.81 -7.15 8.04
C TYR A 133 -7.42 -6.74 8.54
N ALA A 134 -7.23 -5.48 8.92
CA ALA A 134 -5.97 -4.98 9.49
C ALA A 134 -5.55 -5.79 10.71
N ALA A 135 -6.50 -6.20 11.57
CA ALA A 135 -6.23 -7.05 12.72
C ALA A 135 -5.80 -8.49 12.36
N SER A 136 -6.14 -8.98 11.16
CA SER A 136 -5.67 -10.28 10.65
C SER A 136 -4.28 -10.24 10.03
N LEU A 137 -3.77 -9.05 9.69
CA LEU A 137 -2.44 -8.89 9.15
C LEU A 137 -1.39 -8.87 10.27
N PRO A 138 -0.16 -9.35 10.01
CA PRO A 138 0.94 -9.19 10.95
C PRO A 138 1.16 -7.70 11.30
N PRO A 139 1.56 -7.39 12.55
CA PRO A 139 2.06 -6.06 12.88
C PRO A 139 3.24 -5.72 11.98
N ARG A 140 3.34 -4.46 11.55
CA ARG A 140 4.58 -3.96 10.97
C ARG A 140 5.63 -4.04 12.08
N GLY A 141 6.66 -4.87 11.89
CA GLY A 141 7.76 -4.94 12.83
C GLY A 141 8.50 -3.61 12.84
N ASP A 142 8.82 -3.08 14.02
CA ASP A 142 9.64 -1.88 14.18
C ASP A 142 11.09 -2.21 13.79
N GLY A 143 11.38 -2.32 12.50
CA GLY A 143 12.75 -2.27 11.94
C GLY A 143 13.82 -3.22 12.51
N ALA A 144 13.49 -4.20 13.35
CA ALA A 144 14.45 -5.17 13.84
C ALA A 144 14.58 -6.28 12.80
N ILE A 145 15.59 -6.13 11.93
CA ILE A 145 16.19 -7.24 11.18
C ILE A 145 16.70 -8.25 12.22
N GLY A 146 15.82 -9.14 12.65
CA GLY A 146 16.21 -10.37 13.31
C GLY A 146 16.80 -11.27 12.25
N LEU A 147 18.11 -11.17 12.03
CA LEU A 147 18.89 -12.26 11.46
C LEU A 147 18.46 -13.54 12.22
N ARG A 148 17.67 -14.41 11.58
CA ARG A 148 17.71 -15.83 11.96
C ARG A 148 18.98 -16.42 11.36
N GLY A 149 20.11 -15.95 11.86
CA GLY A 149 21.35 -16.71 11.92
C GLY A 149 21.44 -17.19 13.36
N ASP A 150 21.31 -18.50 13.53
CA ASP A 150 21.82 -19.37 14.61
C ASP A 150 21.12 -20.72 14.33
N GLY A 151 21.73 -21.72 13.69
CA GLY A 151 23.10 -22.19 13.87
C GLY A 151 23.16 -23.13 15.06
N SER A 152 22.82 -24.40 14.86
CA SER A 152 23.22 -25.57 15.70
C SER A 152 22.90 -26.82 14.86
N ALA A 153 23.91 -27.41 14.21
CA ALA A 153 24.85 -28.42 14.76
C ALA A 153 24.28 -29.84 14.61
#